data_AF-A3MTS7-F1
#
_entry.id   AF-A3MTS7-F1
#
_cell.length_a   1.000
_cell.length_b   1.000
_cell.length_c   1.000
_cell.angle_alpha   90.00
_cell.angle_beta   90.00
_cell.angle_gamma   90.00
#
_symmetry.space_group_name_H-M   'P 1'
#
loop_
_entity.id
_entity.type
_entity.pdbx_description
1 polymer ?
#
loop_
_entity_poly.entity_id
_entity_poly.type
_entity_poly.pdbx_seq_one_letter_code
_entity_poly.pdbx_strand_id
1 'polypeptide(L)'
;MMKLYAAILAVAIVAMFLPVEYLVSDAFRPPPNKVLTPTGVKEVAGTPLWLYPWRATVVLVTLLFAAVVATFFTRQTGRVRWTLAFLSITTAVFHYLTLLFTSSPPGYGVEVYPLLYVIKVGNAPPQFYLDLGQILILYAAYNAYKARTPP
;
A
#
# COMPACT_ATOMS: atom_id res chain seq x y z
N MET A 1 12.09 15.68 12.35
CA MET A 1 10.78 15.03 12.13
C MET A 1 10.13 15.54 10.84
N MET A 2 9.82 16.83 10.72
CA MET A 2 9.18 17.39 9.51
C MET A 2 9.92 17.11 8.18
N LYS A 3 11.25 17.19 8.15
CA LYS A 3 12.06 16.86 6.96
C LYS A 3 11.96 15.38 6.54
N LEU A 4 11.84 14.46 7.51
CA LEU A 4 11.69 13.02 7.24
C LEU A 4 10.32 12.72 6.63
N TYR A 5 9.26 13.33 7.19
CA TYR A 5 7.92 13.20 6.66
C TYR A 5 7.83 13.70 5.22
N ALA A 6 8.37 14.89 4.94
CA ALA A 6 8.41 15.44 3.59
C ALA A 6 9.17 14.53 2.60
N ALA A 7 10.29 13.94 3.03
CA ALA A 7 11.04 13.00 2.20
C ALA A 7 10.24 11.73 1.88
N ILE A 8 9.59 11.12 2.88
CA ILE A 8 8.74 9.93 2.67
C ILE A 8 7.58 10.25 1.74
N LEU A 9 6.93 11.40 1.90
CA LEU A 9 5.84 11.83 1.03
C LEU A 9 6.31 12.09 -0.40
N ALA A 10 7.46 12.74 -0.58
CA ALA A 10 8.05 12.97 -1.90
C ALA A 10 8.37 11.64 -2.60
N VAL A 11 8.96 10.68 -1.88
CA VAL A 11 9.19 9.32 -2.41
C VAL A 11 7.88 8.66 -2.80
N ALA A 12 6.84 8.77 -1.98
CA ALA A 12 5.53 8.20 -2.29
C ALA A 12 4.92 8.79 -3.56
N ILE A 13 5.00 10.12 -3.75
CA ILE A 13 4.50 10.81 -4.95
C ILE A 13 5.28 10.35 -6.19
N VAL A 14 6.61 10.29 -6.12
CA VAL A 14 7.43 9.80 -7.24
C VAL A 14 7.09 8.34 -7.56
N ALA A 15 6.89 7.51 -6.53
CA ALA A 15 6.56 6.10 -6.67
C ALA A 15 5.24 5.84 -7.42
N MET A 16 4.28 6.78 -7.39
CA MET A 16 3.03 6.67 -8.16
C MET A 16 3.26 6.54 -9.67
N PHE A 17 4.40 7.01 -10.17
CA PHE A 17 4.73 7.05 -11.60
C PHE A 17 5.79 6.02 -12.01
N LEU A 18 6.31 5.23 -11.06
CA LEU A 18 7.29 4.19 -11.38
C LEU A 18 6.61 2.96 -12.00
N PRO A 19 7.26 2.31 -13.00
CA PRO A 19 6.73 1.11 -13.64
C PRO A 19 6.99 -0.13 -12.77
N VAL A 20 6.41 -0.17 -11.58
CA VAL A 20 6.68 -1.24 -10.59
C VAL A 20 6.00 -2.56 -10.91
N GLU A 21 5.16 -2.60 -11.95
CA GLU A 21 4.49 -3.83 -12.39
C GLU A 21 5.49 -4.93 -12.74
N TYR A 22 6.63 -4.57 -13.34
CA TYR A 22 7.73 -5.49 -13.67
C TYR A 22 8.43 -6.08 -12.43
N LEU A 23 8.25 -5.47 -11.26
CA LEU A 23 8.84 -5.94 -10.00
C LEU A 23 7.94 -6.95 -9.28
N VAL A 24 6.65 -7.00 -9.64
CA VAL A 24 5.64 -7.80 -8.93
C VAL A 24 5.37 -9.14 -9.63
N SER A 25 5.61 -9.24 -10.94
CA SER A 25 5.29 -10.43 -11.72
C SER A 25 6.17 -10.56 -12.96
N ASP A 26 6.72 -11.75 -13.17
CA ASP A 26 7.42 -12.13 -14.41
C ASP A 26 6.46 -12.38 -15.59
N ALA A 27 5.17 -12.58 -15.32
CA ALA A 27 4.17 -12.72 -16.37
C ALA A 27 3.95 -11.40 -17.11
N PHE A 28 3.85 -11.46 -18.45
CA PHE A 28 3.50 -10.31 -19.29
C PHE A 28 2.14 -9.75 -18.87
N ARG A 29 2.16 -8.64 -18.13
CA ARG A 29 0.94 -7.98 -17.70
C ARG A 29 0.38 -7.19 -18.89
N PRO A 30 -0.93 -7.28 -19.16
CA PRO A 30 -1.57 -6.38 -20.11
C PRO A 30 -1.22 -4.92 -19.75
N PRO A 31 -1.02 -4.03 -20.73
CA PRO A 31 -0.73 -2.62 -20.47
C PRO A 31 -1.74 -2.01 -19.48
N PRO A 32 -1.39 -0.93 -18.74
CA PRO A 32 -2.20 -0.36 -17.66
C PRO A 32 -3.67 -0.06 -18.00
N ASN A 33 -3.95 0.11 -19.29
CA ASN A 33 -5.28 0.32 -19.84
C ASN A 33 -6.09 -0.97 -20.03
N LYS A 34 -5.61 -2.15 -19.63
CA LYS A 34 -6.30 -3.43 -19.72
C LYS A 34 -6.64 -3.95 -18.33
N VAL A 35 -7.93 -3.93 -17.99
CA VAL A 35 -8.44 -4.34 -16.68
C VAL A 35 -9.15 -5.68 -16.82
N LEU A 36 -8.83 -6.61 -15.91
CA LEU A 36 -9.56 -7.87 -15.81
C LEU A 36 -10.95 -7.61 -15.21
N THR A 37 -12.00 -7.94 -15.95
CA THR A 37 -13.40 -7.88 -15.52
C THR A 37 -13.99 -9.29 -15.46
N PRO A 38 -15.16 -9.48 -14.80
CA PRO A 38 -15.89 -10.76 -14.88
C PRO A 38 -16.14 -11.25 -16.31
N THR A 39 -16.22 -10.33 -17.26
CA THR A 39 -16.45 -10.61 -18.69
C THR A 39 -15.16 -10.75 -19.50
N GLY A 40 -13.99 -10.83 -18.85
CA GLY A 40 -12.68 -10.90 -19.50
C GLY A 40 -11.88 -9.60 -19.41
N VAL A 41 -10.74 -9.54 -20.10
CA VAL A 41 -9.87 -8.36 -20.13
C VAL A 41 -10.48 -7.28 -21.02
N LYS A 42 -10.83 -6.13 -20.45
CA LYS A 42 -11.36 -4.97 -21.19
C LYS A 42 -10.33 -3.86 -21.25
N GLU A 43 -10.25 -3.22 -22.42
CA GLU A 43 -9.55 -1.95 -22.56
C GLU A 43 -10.38 -0.82 -21.95
N VAL A 44 -9.76 -0.03 -21.08
CA VAL A 44 -10.31 1.20 -20.51
C VAL A 44 -9.62 2.40 -21.17
N ALA A 45 -10.39 3.47 -21.37
CA ALA A 45 -9.97 4.66 -22.11
C ALA A 45 -8.75 5.41 -21.51
N GLY A 46 -8.30 5.02 -20.32
CA GLY A 46 -7.11 5.57 -19.68
C GLY A 46 -6.60 4.69 -18.54
N THR A 47 -5.46 5.08 -17.98
CA THR A 47 -4.87 4.43 -16.81
C THR A 47 -5.82 4.54 -15.61
N PRO A 48 -6.23 3.43 -14.98
CA PRO A 48 -7.11 3.47 -13.82
C PRO A 48 -6.50 4.25 -12.65
N LEU A 49 -7.30 5.07 -11.97
CA LEU A 49 -6.82 5.89 -10.86
C LEU A 49 -6.24 5.06 -9.70
N TRP A 50 -6.73 3.84 -9.46
CA TRP A 50 -6.22 2.95 -8.41
C TRP A 50 -4.77 2.52 -8.64
N LEU A 51 -4.29 2.57 -9.90
CA LEU A 51 -2.95 2.11 -10.24
C LEU A 51 -1.88 3.01 -9.61
N TYR A 52 -2.08 4.33 -9.63
CA TYR A 52 -1.13 5.28 -9.07
C TYR A 52 -0.85 5.05 -7.57
N PRO A 53 -1.86 5.03 -6.67
CA PRO A 53 -1.61 4.72 -5.28
C PRO A 53 -1.14 3.28 -5.07
N TRP A 54 -1.57 2.33 -5.92
CA TRP A 54 -1.07 0.94 -5.83
C TRP A 54 0.44 0.87 -6.06
N ARG A 55 0.97 1.58 -7.06
CA ARG A 55 2.41 1.66 -7.33
C ARG A 55 3.16 2.23 -6.13
N ALA A 56 2.65 3.32 -5.54
CA ALA A 56 3.21 3.90 -4.34
C ALA A 56 3.21 2.90 -3.16
N THR A 57 2.11 2.18 -2.95
CA THR A 57 2.03 1.12 -1.92
C THR A 57 3.09 0.05 -2.14
N VAL A 58 3.28 -0.47 -3.35
CA VAL A 58 4.30 -1.50 -3.65
C VAL A 58 5.71 -1.02 -3.29
N VAL A 59 6.07 0.21 -3.67
CA VAL A 59 7.39 0.78 -3.34
C VAL A 59 7.54 0.97 -1.84
N LEU A 60 6.53 1.54 -1.18
CA LEU A 60 6.59 1.83 0.25
C LEU A 60 6.63 0.55 1.09
N VAL A 61 5.90 -0.50 0.70
CA VAL A 61 5.99 -1.83 1.34
C VAL A 61 7.39 -2.40 1.18
N THR A 62 7.99 -2.32 -0.02
CA THR A 62 9.36 -2.78 -0.26
C THR A 62 10.37 -2.01 0.59
N LEU A 63 10.25 -0.68 0.67
CA LEU A 63 11.10 0.16 1.51
C LEU A 63 10.90 -0.12 3.00
N LEU A 64 9.65 -0.33 3.44
CA LEU A 64 9.35 -0.70 4.81
C LEU A 64 9.94 -2.06 5.17
N PHE A 65 9.81 -3.06 4.29
CA PHE A 65 10.42 -4.36 4.47
C PHE A 65 11.94 -4.26 4.60
N ALA A 66 12.60 -3.52 3.69
CA ALA A 66 14.03 -3.26 3.79
C ALA A 66 14.41 -2.55 5.09
N ALA A 67 13.62 -1.56 5.53
CA ALA A 67 13.84 -0.87 6.79
C ALA A 67 13.68 -1.80 8.01
N VAL A 68 12.69 -2.69 8.00
CA VAL A 68 12.50 -3.73 9.03
C VAL A 68 13.70 -4.67 9.05
N VAL A 69 14.18 -5.15 7.89
CA VAL A 69 15.38 -6.00 7.83
C VAL A 69 16.61 -5.27 8.38
N ALA A 70 16.78 -3.98 8.04
CA ALA A 70 17.89 -3.18 8.56
C ALA A 70 17.85 -3.03 10.09
N THR A 71 16.69 -3.19 10.74
CA THR A 71 16.60 -3.14 12.21
C THR A 71 17.34 -4.27 12.92
N PHE A 72 17.55 -5.41 12.26
CA PHE A 72 18.31 -6.53 12.83
C PHE A 72 19.81 -6.19 12.97
N PHE A 73 20.30 -5.22 12.21
CA PHE A 73 21.71 -4.86 12.14
C PHE A 73 22.02 -3.50 12.76
N THR A 74 21.00 -2.80 13.28
CA THR A 74 21.15 -1.41 13.75
C THR A 74 20.49 -1.18 15.09
N ARG A 75 21.10 -0.31 15.91
CA ARG A 75 20.52 0.09 17.20
C ARG A 75 19.21 0.85 16.95
N GLN A 76 18.15 0.41 17.65
CA GLN A 76 16.81 0.96 17.52
C GLN A 76 16.67 2.30 18.25
N THR A 77 17.17 3.38 17.65
CA THR A 77 17.01 4.75 18.15
C THR A 77 15.59 5.28 17.95
N GLY A 78 15.21 6.32 18.69
CA GLY A 78 13.91 7.00 18.49
C GLY A 78 13.71 7.48 17.04
N ARG A 79 14.78 7.88 16.34
CA ARG A 79 14.72 8.26 14.93
C ARG A 79 14.32 7.09 14.03
N VAL A 80 14.92 5.91 14.24
CA VAL A 80 14.58 4.69 13.47
C VAL A 80 13.13 4.30 13.70
N ARG A 81 12.67 4.31 14.96
CA ARG A 81 11.28 4.02 15.33
C ARG A 81 10.29 4.97 14.64
N TRP A 82 10.59 6.28 14.64
CA TRP A 82 9.76 7.24 13.91
C TRP A 82 9.77 7.02 12.41
N THR A 83 10.91 6.66 11.81
CA THR A 83 10.97 6.28 10.39
C THR A 83 10.04 5.11 10.07
N LEU A 84 10.09 4.04 10.87
CA LEU A 84 9.21 2.88 10.70
C LEU A 84 7.74 3.27 10.84
N ALA A 85 7.41 4.10 11.84
CA ALA A 85 6.04 4.55 12.06
C ALA A 85 5.51 5.38 10.88
N PHE A 86 6.27 6.35 10.39
CA PHE A 86 5.85 7.17 9.26
C PHE A 86 5.75 6.37 7.96
N LEU A 87 6.73 5.51 7.66
CA LEU A 87 6.65 4.62 6.49
C LEU A 87 5.39 3.76 6.55
N SER A 88 5.06 3.20 7.72
CA SER A 88 3.88 2.35 7.89
C SER A 88 2.58 3.12 7.67
N ILE A 89 2.43 4.32 8.26
CA ILE A 89 1.23 5.16 8.06
C ILE A 89 1.10 5.61 6.61
N THR A 90 2.18 6.09 5.98
CA THR A 90 2.13 6.49 4.58
C THR A 90 1.75 5.31 3.69
N THR A 91 2.31 4.13 3.94
CA THR A 91 1.93 2.90 3.22
C THR A 91 0.44 2.58 3.38
N ALA A 92 -0.09 2.66 4.61
CA ALA A 92 -1.50 2.42 4.88
C ALA A 92 -2.41 3.43 4.17
N VAL A 93 -2.05 4.72 4.14
CA VAL A 93 -2.80 5.75 3.41
C VAL A 93 -2.89 5.39 1.92
N PHE A 94 -1.77 5.08 1.28
CA PHE A 94 -1.77 4.71 -0.13
C PHE A 94 -2.51 3.39 -0.39
N HIS A 95 -2.41 2.42 0.53
CA HIS A 95 -3.20 1.18 0.45
C HIS A 95 -4.71 1.45 0.44
N TYR A 96 -5.21 2.31 1.34
CA TYR A 96 -6.63 2.67 1.35
C TYR A 96 -7.05 3.52 0.15
N LEU A 97 -6.18 4.38 -0.37
CA LEU A 97 -6.43 5.08 -1.64
C LEU A 97 -6.58 4.08 -2.79
N THR A 98 -5.74 3.03 -2.85
CA THR A 98 -5.92 1.95 -3.83
C THR A 98 -7.29 1.30 -3.70
N LEU A 99 -7.69 0.90 -2.48
CA LEU A 99 -8.99 0.27 -2.24
C LEU A 99 -10.16 1.18 -2.66
N LEU A 100 -10.11 2.46 -2.28
CA LEU A 100 -11.12 3.47 -2.61
C LEU A 100 -11.34 3.61 -4.13
N PHE A 101 -10.26 3.71 -4.89
CA PHE A 101 -10.36 3.84 -6.35
C PHE A 101 -10.63 2.51 -7.05
N THR A 102 -10.41 1.37 -6.38
CA THR A 102 -10.81 0.04 -6.87
C THR A 102 -12.31 -0.21 -6.69
N SER A 103 -12.92 0.34 -5.63
CA SER A 103 -14.37 0.22 -5.34
C SER A 103 -15.26 1.20 -6.11
N SER A 104 -14.70 1.99 -7.02
CA SER A 104 -15.44 3.06 -7.72
C SER A 104 -16.31 2.61 -8.91
N PRO A 105 -16.05 1.51 -9.65
CA PRO A 105 -16.91 1.08 -10.75
C PRO A 105 -18.22 0.38 -10.30
N PRO A 106 -19.34 0.53 -11.04
CA PRO A 106 -20.60 -0.16 -10.74
C PRO A 106 -20.43 -1.69 -10.69
N GLY A 107 -20.91 -2.33 -9.62
CA GLY A 107 -20.78 -3.77 -9.39
C GLY A 107 -19.50 -4.20 -8.67
N TYR A 108 -18.62 -3.26 -8.32
CA TYR A 108 -17.44 -3.51 -7.48
C TYR A 108 -17.65 -2.85 -6.11
N GLY A 109 -17.30 -3.56 -5.05
CA GLY A 109 -17.45 -3.05 -3.68
C GLY A 109 -16.30 -3.51 -2.80
N VAL A 110 -15.92 -2.67 -1.86
CA VAL A 110 -14.96 -3.02 -0.80
C VAL A 110 -15.63 -2.78 0.54
N GLU A 111 -15.64 -3.81 1.38
CA GLU A 111 -16.13 -3.73 2.76
C GLU A 111 -14.93 -3.90 3.69
N VAL A 112 -14.75 -2.97 4.62
CA VAL A 112 -13.63 -2.98 5.57
C VAL A 112 -14.17 -3.37 6.95
N TYR A 113 -13.60 -4.43 7.50
CA TYR A 113 -13.85 -4.96 8.84
C TYR A 113 -12.57 -4.89 9.68
N PRO A 114 -12.64 -5.07 11.00
CA PRO A 114 -11.45 -5.24 11.81
C PRO A 114 -10.56 -6.39 11.29
N LEU A 115 -9.33 -6.06 10.91
CA LEU A 115 -8.27 -6.92 10.36
C LEU A 115 -8.56 -7.60 9.02
N LEU A 116 -9.68 -7.28 8.37
CA LEU A 116 -10.14 -7.96 7.16
C LEU A 116 -10.80 -6.96 6.21
N TYR A 117 -10.59 -7.09 4.92
CA TYR A 117 -11.47 -6.46 3.94
C TYR A 117 -11.96 -7.48 2.92
N VAL A 118 -13.15 -7.22 2.38
CA VAL A 118 -13.82 -8.06 1.40
C VAL A 118 -13.93 -7.28 0.10
N ILE A 119 -13.48 -7.88 -1.01
CA ILE A 119 -13.71 -7.35 -2.35
C ILE A 119 -14.86 -8.12 -2.99
N LYS A 120 -15.92 -7.40 -3.37
CA LYS A 120 -17.05 -7.91 -4.14
C LYS A 120 -16.89 -7.52 -5.60
N VAL A 121 -16.95 -8.50 -6.51
CA VAL A 121 -16.70 -8.32 -7.95
C VAL A 121 -17.86 -8.90 -8.75
N GLY A 122 -18.87 -8.09 -9.04
CA GLY A 122 -20.09 -8.52 -9.74
C GLY A 122 -20.74 -9.73 -9.06
N ASN A 123 -20.98 -10.79 -9.83
CA ASN A 123 -21.55 -12.05 -9.34
C ASN A 123 -20.50 -13.06 -8.87
N ALA A 124 -19.21 -12.69 -8.83
CA ALA A 124 -18.17 -13.59 -8.33
C ALA A 124 -18.30 -13.77 -6.80
N PRO A 125 -17.84 -14.92 -6.26
CA PRO A 125 -17.75 -15.10 -4.81
C PRO A 125 -16.95 -13.98 -4.15
N PRO A 126 -17.34 -13.54 -2.94
CA PRO A 126 -16.59 -12.53 -2.20
C PRO A 126 -15.17 -13.00 -1.91
N GLN A 127 -14.20 -12.12 -2.14
CA GLN A 127 -12.78 -12.40 -1.89
C GLN A 127 -12.36 -11.76 -0.58
N PHE A 128 -11.84 -12.58 0.33
CA PHE A 128 -11.45 -12.20 1.69
C PHE A 128 -9.95 -11.96 1.75
N TYR A 129 -9.56 -10.82 2.32
CA TYR A 129 -8.16 -10.43 2.46
C TYR A 129 -7.89 -9.93 3.87
N LEU A 130 -6.70 -10.25 4.37
CA LEU A 130 -6.14 -9.62 5.57
C LEU A 130 -5.93 -8.12 5.30
N ASP A 131 -6.42 -7.26 6.20
CA ASP A 131 -6.22 -5.82 6.08
C ASP A 131 -4.80 -5.42 6.53
N LEU A 132 -3.89 -5.39 5.56
CA LEU A 132 -2.52 -4.93 5.76
C LEU A 132 -2.46 -3.47 6.23
N GLY A 133 -3.40 -2.61 5.83
CA GLY A 133 -3.48 -1.23 6.28
C GLY A 133 -3.62 -1.13 7.80
N GLN A 134 -4.53 -1.92 8.38
CA GLN A 134 -4.71 -1.95 9.84
C GLN A 134 -3.49 -2.50 10.57
N ILE A 135 -2.87 -3.56 10.03
CA ILE A 135 -1.63 -4.11 10.61
C ILE A 135 -0.52 -3.06 10.62
N LEU A 136 -0.38 -2.30 9.53
CA LEU A 136 0.61 -1.22 9.42
C LEU A 136 0.31 -0.07 10.38
N ILE A 137 -0.96 0.29 10.59
CA ILE A 137 -1.36 1.28 11.59
C ILE A 137 -0.99 0.82 13.00
N LEU A 138 -1.26 -0.44 13.34
CA LEU A 138 -0.87 -1.02 14.63
C LEU A 138 0.65 -1.02 14.82
N TYR A 139 1.39 -1.41 13.79
CA TYR A 139 2.86 -1.39 13.81
C TYR A 139 3.42 0.03 13.95
N ALA A 140 2.77 1.02 13.34
CA ALA A 140 3.13 2.43 13.50
C ALA A 140 2.91 2.90 14.94
N ALA A 141 1.75 2.59 15.53
CA ALA A 141 1.43 2.94 16.91
C ALA A 141 2.45 2.33 17.89
N TYR A 142 2.79 1.05 17.70
CA TYR A 142 3.83 0.36 18.48
C TYR A 142 5.19 1.08 18.40
N ASN A 143 5.65 1.43 17.20
CA ASN A 143 6.93 2.11 17.04
C ASN A 143 6.91 3.53 17.60
N ALA A 144 5.81 4.27 17.45
CA ALA A 144 5.64 5.59 18.05
C ALA A 144 5.68 5.54 19.58
N TYR A 145 5.05 4.52 20.19
CA TYR A 145 5.11 4.27 21.63
C TYR A 145 6.54 3.97 22.09
N LYS A 146 7.23 3.03 21.42
CA LYS A 146 8.63 2.69 21.74
C LYS A 146 9.62 3.83 21.50
N ALA A 147 9.34 4.74 20.58
CA ALA A 147 10.18 5.92 20.36
C ALA A 147 10.18 6.89 21.55
N ARG A 148 9.09 6.91 22.34
CA ARG A 148 8.91 7.76 23.53
C ARG A 148 9.34 7.08 24.82
N THR A 149 9.54 5.77 24.78
CA THR A 149 9.96 4.92 25.91
C THR A 149 11.28 4.22 25.55
N PRO A 150 12.40 4.97 25.47
CA PRO A 150 13.69 4.36 25.21
C PRO A 150 14.01 3.31 26.29
N PRO A 151 14.72 2.23 25.92
CA PRO A 151 15.23 1.27 26.90
C PRO A 151 16.22 1.92 27.86
#